data_AF-A0A919HZ48-F1
#
_entry.id   AF-A0A919HZ48-F1
#
_cell.length_a   1.000
_cell.length_b   1.000
_cell.length_c   1.000
_cell.angle_alpha   90.00
_cell.angle_beta   90.00
_cell.angle_gamma   90.00
#
_symmetry.space_group_name_H-M   'P 1'
#
loop_
_entity.id
_entity.type
_entity.pdbx_description
1 polymer ?
#
loop_
_entity_poly.entity_id
_entity_poly.type
_entity_poly.pdbx_seq_one_letter_code
_entity_poly.pdbx_strand_id
1 'polypeptide(L)'
;MMSLPEALRTLHRPPPSLQLSELESGKHPAQQRLILEELLAHNLSMLALRAGAQRYHALPLGANDTLKNQLLASLPFKPTGAQARVTAEIEHDMALDVPMMRPVQGDVGSGKTLVAARRLARYRPRQTGGADGAHRTACRAACQ
;
A
#
# COMPACT_ATOMS: atom_id res chain seq x y z
N MET A 1 29.12 15.09 -6.45
CA MET A 1 28.52 13.84 -6.96
C MET A 1 28.56 13.87 -8.48
N MET A 2 28.84 12.74 -9.13
CA MET A 2 28.75 12.59 -10.59
C MET A 2 27.33 12.91 -11.08
N SER A 3 27.20 13.55 -12.25
CA SER A 3 25.89 13.84 -12.83
C SER A 3 25.25 12.57 -13.45
N LEU A 4 23.92 12.58 -13.63
CA LEU A 4 23.21 11.45 -14.25
C LEU A 4 23.70 11.17 -15.70
N PRO A 5 23.86 12.17 -16.59
CA PRO A 5 24.35 11.91 -17.94
C PRO A 5 25.77 11.33 -17.96
N GLU A 6 26.63 11.76 -17.04
CA GLU A 6 27.97 11.19 -16.88
C GLU A 6 27.90 9.74 -16.39
N ALA A 7 27.10 9.46 -15.35
CA ALA A 7 26.93 8.11 -14.82
C ALA A 7 26.44 7.12 -15.89
N LEU A 8 25.43 7.53 -16.68
CA LEU A 8 24.91 6.73 -17.79
C LEU A 8 25.98 6.47 -18.85
N ARG A 9 26.72 7.51 -19.26
CA ARG A 9 27.80 7.36 -20.25
C ARG A 9 28.90 6.45 -19.73
N THR A 10 29.32 6.60 -18.48
CA THR A 10 30.37 5.76 -17.88
C THR A 10 29.97 4.29 -17.80
N LEU A 11 28.70 3.99 -17.51
CA LEU A 11 28.22 2.60 -17.46
C LEU A 11 28.00 1.99 -18.85
N HIS A 12 27.46 2.76 -19.80
CA HIS A 12 27.22 2.27 -21.17
C HIS A 12 28.48 2.29 -22.06
N ARG A 13 29.47 3.13 -21.76
CA ARG A 13 30.77 3.25 -22.44
C ARG A 13 31.89 3.38 -21.41
N PRO A 14 32.24 2.28 -20.72
CA PRO A 14 33.25 2.31 -19.67
C PRO A 14 34.63 2.67 -20.26
N PRO A 15 35.35 3.63 -19.66
CA PRO A 15 36.72 3.93 -20.08
C PRO A 15 37.65 2.75 -19.73
N PRO A 16 38.78 2.57 -20.44
CA PRO A 16 39.72 1.47 -20.19
C PRO A 16 40.33 1.48 -18.78
N SER A 17 40.32 2.64 -18.10
CA SER A 17 40.83 2.82 -16.73
C SER A 17 39.82 2.41 -15.65
N LEU A 18 38.60 2.03 -16.02
CA LEU A 18 37.56 1.66 -15.07
C LEU A 18 37.82 0.26 -14.51
N GLN A 19 37.88 0.15 -13.18
CA GLN A 19 38.06 -1.13 -12.50
C GLN A 19 36.72 -1.87 -12.42
N LEU A 20 36.59 -3.00 -13.13
CA LEU A 20 35.36 -3.79 -13.12
C LEU A 20 34.98 -4.30 -11.72
N SER A 21 35.95 -4.56 -10.86
CA SER A 21 35.72 -4.99 -9.46
C SER A 21 34.91 -3.97 -8.64
N GLU A 22 35.01 -2.68 -8.96
CA GLU A 22 34.22 -1.63 -8.29
C GLU A 22 32.75 -1.64 -8.73
N LEU A 23 32.46 -2.06 -9.96
CA LEU A 23 31.10 -2.26 -10.47
C LEU A 23 30.48 -3.55 -9.91
N GLU A 24 31.24 -4.63 -9.89
CA GLU A 24 30.77 -5.92 -9.33
C GLU A 24 30.45 -5.80 -7.83
N SER A 25 31.23 -5.00 -7.10
CA SER A 25 31.00 -4.74 -5.68
C SER A 25 29.94 -3.67 -5.40
N GLY A 26 29.34 -3.04 -6.42
CA GLY A 26 28.29 -2.03 -6.24
C GLY A 26 28.80 -0.68 -5.71
N LYS A 27 30.11 -0.46 -5.68
CA LYS A 27 30.74 0.71 -5.03
C LYS A 27 31.03 1.85 -6.00
N HIS A 28 30.98 1.60 -7.30
CA HIS A 28 31.30 2.61 -8.29
C HIS A 28 30.30 3.79 -8.25
N PRO A 29 30.77 5.05 -8.24
CA PRO A 29 29.90 6.23 -8.11
C PRO A 29 28.81 6.34 -9.18
N ALA A 30 29.09 5.89 -10.42
CA ALA A 30 28.09 5.88 -11.49
C ALA A 30 26.91 4.93 -11.18
N GLN A 31 27.18 3.78 -10.58
CA GLN A 31 26.16 2.80 -10.21
C GLN A 31 25.36 3.29 -9.00
N GLN A 32 26.03 3.86 -8.00
CA GLN A 32 25.34 4.49 -6.87
C GLN A 32 24.44 5.65 -7.31
N ARG A 33 24.86 6.43 -8.31
CA ARG A 33 24.03 7.49 -8.87
C ARG A 33 22.75 6.93 -9.49
N LEU A 34 22.84 5.85 -10.28
CA LEU A 34 21.64 5.22 -10.85
C LEU A 34 20.75 4.56 -9.80
N ILE A 35 21.33 3.88 -8.80
CA ILE A 35 20.57 3.31 -7.68
C ILE A 35 19.77 4.40 -6.96
N LEU A 36 20.40 5.54 -6.70
CA LEU A 36 19.72 6.67 -6.05
C LEU A 36 18.59 7.22 -6.93
N GLU A 37 18.83 7.40 -8.23
CA GLU A 37 17.83 7.90 -9.17
C GLU A 37 16.62 6.97 -9.26
N GLU A 38 16.84 5.65 -9.34
CA GLU A 38 15.77 4.64 -9.35
C GLU A 38 14.96 4.69 -8.04
N LEU A 39 15.63 4.70 -6.89
CA LEU A 39 14.97 4.77 -5.58
C LEU A 39 14.18 6.08 -5.41
N LEU A 40 14.72 7.20 -5.87
CA LEU A 40 14.06 8.49 -5.81
C LEU A 40 12.84 8.52 -6.74
N ALA A 41 12.99 8.09 -8.01
CA ALA A 41 11.91 8.02 -8.97
C ALA A 41 10.78 7.10 -8.47
N HIS A 42 11.14 5.95 -7.90
CA HIS A 42 10.19 5.03 -7.30
C HIS A 42 9.46 5.66 -6.10
N ASN A 43 10.18 6.32 -5.18
CA ASN A 43 9.57 6.97 -4.03
C ASN A 43 8.62 8.11 -4.44
N LEU A 44 9.03 8.95 -5.38
CA LEU A 44 8.20 10.03 -5.93
C LEU A 44 6.94 9.47 -6.62
N SER A 45 7.08 8.39 -7.37
CA SER A 45 5.93 7.71 -8.00
C SER A 45 4.95 7.19 -6.96
N MET A 46 5.43 6.57 -5.88
CA MET A 46 4.59 6.11 -4.78
C MET A 46 3.90 7.26 -4.03
N LEU A 47 4.59 8.39 -3.84
CA LEU A 47 3.99 9.60 -3.26
C LEU A 47 2.92 10.20 -4.17
N ALA A 48 3.16 10.25 -5.48
CA ALA A 48 2.20 10.74 -6.46
C ALA A 48 0.94 9.85 -6.50
N LEU A 49 1.10 8.52 -6.47
CA LEU A 49 -0.02 7.58 -6.37
C LEU A 49 -0.83 7.82 -5.09
N ARG A 50 -0.16 8.00 -3.95
CA ARG A 50 -0.84 8.28 -2.67
C ARG A 50 -1.61 9.59 -2.71
N ALA A 51 -0.99 10.66 -3.22
CA ALA A 51 -1.63 11.97 -3.36
C ALA A 51 -2.82 11.92 -4.34
N GLY A 52 -2.71 11.13 -5.42
CA GLY A 52 -3.81 10.92 -6.37
C GLY A 52 -5.01 10.21 -5.73
N ALA A 53 -4.76 9.15 -4.96
CA ALA A 53 -5.81 8.39 -4.29
C ALA A 53 -6.52 9.18 -3.18
N GLN A 54 -5.83 10.11 -2.51
CA GLN A 54 -6.43 11.03 -1.53
C GLN A 54 -7.41 12.03 -2.15
N ARG A 55 -7.43 12.20 -3.48
CA ARG A 55 -8.43 13.05 -4.16
C ARG A 55 -9.82 12.42 -4.20
N TYR A 56 -9.90 11.11 -4.02
CA TYR A 56 -11.16 10.40 -3.97
C TYR A 56 -11.68 10.37 -2.54
N HIS A 57 -12.98 10.60 -2.37
CA HIS A 57 -13.65 10.40 -1.09
C HIS A 57 -14.15 8.97 -0.98
N ALA A 58 -13.85 8.31 0.14
CA ALA A 58 -14.38 7.01 0.50
C ALA A 58 -15.48 7.17 1.56
N LEU A 59 -16.44 6.26 1.58
CA LEU A 59 -17.43 6.19 2.66
C LEU A 59 -16.76 5.61 3.91
N PRO A 60 -16.70 6.35 5.04
CA PRO A 60 -16.17 5.81 6.28
C PRO A 60 -17.00 4.61 6.75
N LEU A 61 -16.31 3.51 7.06
CA LEU A 61 -16.95 2.32 7.61
C LEU A 61 -16.83 2.35 9.13
N GLY A 62 -17.94 2.67 9.78
CA GLY A 62 -18.03 2.73 11.24
C GLY A 62 -17.73 1.39 11.93
N ALA A 63 -17.38 1.46 13.21
CA ALA A 63 -17.07 0.29 14.02
C ALA A 63 -18.32 -0.57 14.26
N ASN A 64 -18.40 -1.73 13.61
CA ASN A 64 -19.36 -2.78 13.97
C ASN A 64 -18.60 -4.03 14.39
N ASP A 65 -18.53 -4.26 15.71
CA ASP A 65 -17.79 -5.38 16.27
C ASP A 65 -18.63 -6.65 16.42
N THR A 66 -19.94 -6.62 16.11
CA THR A 66 -20.84 -7.75 16.32
C THR A 66 -20.42 -8.98 15.50
N LEU A 67 -20.32 -8.83 14.18
CA LEU A 67 -19.90 -9.89 13.27
C LEU A 67 -18.42 -10.25 13.44
N LYS A 68 -17.58 -9.26 13.79
CA LYS A 68 -16.17 -9.47 14.12
C LYS A 68 -16.03 -10.41 15.31
N ASN A 69 -16.77 -10.17 16.38
CA ASN A 69 -16.73 -10.96 17.60
C ASN A 69 -17.32 -12.36 17.40
N GLN A 70 -18.38 -12.49 16.60
CA GLN A 70 -18.92 -13.80 16.20
C GLN A 70 -17.90 -14.62 15.40
N LEU A 71 -17.23 -13.98 14.43
CA LEU A 71 -16.16 -14.63 13.68
C LEU A 71 -15.03 -15.09 14.63
N LEU A 72 -14.59 -14.24 15.55
CA LEU A 72 -13.54 -14.60 16.53
C LEU A 72 -13.95 -15.72 17.46
N ALA A 73 -15.21 -15.77 17.89
CA ALA A 73 -15.74 -16.85 18.71
C ALA A 73 -15.82 -18.19 17.96
N SER A 74 -16.01 -18.15 16.64
CA SER A 74 -16.09 -19.35 15.80
C SER A 74 -14.75 -20.00 15.46
N LEU A 75 -13.63 -19.30 15.71
CA LEU A 75 -12.30 -19.78 15.32
C LEU A 75 -11.69 -20.69 16.40
N PRO A 76 -11.09 -21.84 16.02
CA PRO A 76 -10.48 -22.78 16.97
C PRO A 76 -9.11 -22.30 17.48
N PHE A 77 -8.70 -21.08 17.16
CA PHE A 77 -7.40 -20.51 17.53
C PHE A 77 -7.53 -19.01 17.81
N LYS A 78 -6.59 -18.48 18.60
CA LYS A 78 -6.51 -17.05 18.87
C LYS A 78 -5.63 -16.36 17.82
N PRO A 79 -6.03 -15.17 17.32
CA PRO A 79 -5.19 -14.41 16.41
C PRO A 79 -3.88 -14.01 17.10
N THR A 80 -2.80 -13.97 16.33
CA THR A 80 -1.50 -13.54 16.85
C THR A 80 -1.51 -12.04 17.14
N GLY A 81 -0.57 -11.56 17.98
CA GLY A 81 -0.44 -10.13 18.26
C GLY A 81 -0.18 -9.29 16.99
N ALA A 82 0.54 -9.86 16.01
CA ALA A 82 0.74 -9.22 14.71
C ALA A 82 -0.57 -9.09 13.91
N GLN A 83 -1.38 -10.16 13.84
CA GLN A 83 -2.68 -10.12 13.17
C GLN A 83 -3.64 -9.13 13.85
N ALA A 84 -3.64 -9.06 15.18
CA ALA A 84 -4.46 -8.11 15.93
C ALA A 84 -4.06 -6.65 15.64
N ARG A 85 -2.76 -6.35 15.65
CA ARG A 85 -2.21 -5.03 15.33
C ARG A 85 -2.58 -4.58 13.92
N VAL A 86 -2.31 -5.43 12.92
CA VAL A 86 -2.63 -5.13 11.51
C VAL A 86 -4.14 -4.97 11.31
N THR A 87 -4.96 -5.75 12.01
CA THR A 87 -6.42 -5.58 11.96
C THR A 87 -6.82 -4.21 12.52
N ALA A 88 -6.25 -3.77 13.65
CA ALA A 88 -6.56 -2.46 14.23
C ALA A 88 -6.13 -1.30 13.30
N GLU A 89 -4.97 -1.42 12.64
CA GLU A 89 -4.52 -0.44 11.65
C GLU A 89 -5.48 -0.35 10.45
N ILE A 90 -5.93 -1.50 9.93
CA ILE A 90 -6.93 -1.56 8.85
C ILE A 90 -8.27 -0.97 9.31
N GLU A 91 -8.70 -1.28 10.52
CA GLU A 91 -9.93 -0.74 11.10
C GLU A 91 -9.87 0.79 11.25
N HIS A 92 -8.70 1.33 11.61
CA HIS A 92 -8.48 2.78 11.67
C HIS A 92 -8.53 3.40 10.27
N ASP A 93 -7.80 2.84 9.30
CA ASP A 93 -7.77 3.37 7.94
C ASP A 93 -9.15 3.32 7.25
N MET A 94 -9.97 2.31 7.56
CA MET A 94 -11.35 2.19 7.05
C MET A 94 -12.35 3.18 7.67
N ALA A 95 -12.00 3.78 8.82
CA ALA A 95 -12.83 4.79 9.46
C ALA A 95 -12.57 6.20 8.89
N LEU A 96 -11.57 6.36 8.03
CA LEU A 96 -11.27 7.63 7.36
C LEU A 96 -12.16 7.82 6.11
N ASP A 97 -12.27 9.07 5.67
CA ASP A 97 -13.00 9.50 4.47
C ASP A 97 -12.15 9.43 3.19
N VAL A 98 -10.99 8.76 3.26
CA VAL A 98 -10.06 8.53 2.15
C VAL A 98 -9.91 7.02 1.88
N PRO A 99 -9.70 6.59 0.62
CA PRO A 99 -9.49 5.18 0.30
C PRO A 99 -8.30 4.57 1.06
N MET A 100 -8.53 3.46 1.77
CA MET A 100 -7.47 2.70 2.43
C MET A 100 -6.55 2.03 1.39
N MET A 101 -5.26 2.36 1.41
CA MET A 101 -4.21 1.77 0.57
C MET A 101 -3.13 1.07 1.39
N ARG A 102 -3.55 0.13 2.25
CA ARG A 102 -2.62 -0.67 3.08
C ARG A 102 -2.40 -2.06 2.48
N PRO A 103 -1.20 -2.37 1.95
CA PRO A 103 -0.86 -3.74 1.61
C PRO A 103 -0.65 -4.55 2.89
N VAL A 104 -1.31 -5.70 2.99
CA VAL A 104 -1.08 -6.66 4.07
C VAL A 104 -0.05 -7.68 3.58
N GLN A 105 1.17 -7.56 4.06
CA GLN A 105 2.28 -8.47 3.71
C GLN A 105 2.57 -9.44 4.86
N GLY A 106 3.00 -10.65 4.50
CA GLY A 106 3.40 -11.69 5.43
C GLY A 106 3.59 -13.02 4.71
N ASP A 107 4.29 -13.95 5.35
CA ASP A 107 4.68 -15.23 4.73
C ASP A 107 3.47 -16.12 4.37
N VAL A 108 3.71 -17.16 3.57
CA VAL A 108 2.71 -18.19 3.30
C VAL A 108 2.30 -18.83 4.64
N GLY A 109 0.99 -18.96 4.90
CA GLY A 109 0.49 -19.50 6.17
C GLY A 109 0.35 -18.49 7.32
N SER A 110 0.78 -17.24 7.19
CA SER A 110 0.69 -16.22 8.27
C SER A 110 -0.73 -15.72 8.59
N GLY A 111 -1.77 -16.24 7.93
CA GLY A 111 -3.17 -15.92 8.21
C GLY A 111 -3.66 -14.58 7.65
N LYS A 112 -3.07 -14.09 6.54
CA LYS A 112 -3.57 -12.89 5.81
C LYS A 112 -5.06 -12.97 5.47
N THR A 113 -5.56 -14.17 5.16
CA THR A 113 -6.97 -14.43 4.89
C THR A 113 -7.85 -14.13 6.10
N LEU A 114 -7.39 -14.43 7.32
CA LEU A 114 -8.13 -14.10 8.54
C LEU A 114 -8.24 -12.57 8.72
N VAL A 115 -7.16 -11.84 8.46
CA VAL A 115 -7.17 -10.37 8.51
C VAL A 115 -8.18 -9.81 7.49
N ALA A 116 -8.22 -10.36 6.28
CA ALA A 116 -9.20 -9.97 5.25
C ALA A 116 -10.65 -10.35 5.64
N ALA A 117 -10.87 -11.53 6.23
CA ALA A 117 -12.19 -11.97 6.68
C ALA A 117 -12.74 -11.07 7.79
N ARG A 118 -11.89 -10.64 8.73
CA ARG A 118 -12.26 -9.69 9.80
C ARG A 118 -12.63 -8.32 9.24
N ARG A 119 -11.92 -7.86 8.21
CA ARG A 119 -12.26 -6.65 7.44
C ARG A 119 -13.65 -6.77 6.81
N LEU A 120 -13.92 -7.88 6.13
CA LEU A 120 -15.21 -8.12 5.46
C LEU A 120 -16.36 -8.23 6.46
N ALA A 121 -16.14 -8.85 7.61
CA ALA A 121 -17.16 -8.98 8.66
C ALA A 121 -17.65 -7.62 9.19
N ARG A 122 -16.90 -6.53 9.00
CA ARG A 122 -17.36 -5.18 9.32
C ARG A 122 -18.25 -4.54 8.25
N TYR A 123 -18.28 -5.07 7.04
CA TYR A 123 -19.08 -4.53 5.97
C TYR A 123 -20.56 -4.85 6.19
N ARG A 124 -21.37 -3.82 6.44
CA ARG A 124 -22.83 -3.93 6.44
C ARG A 124 -23.35 -3.47 5.07
N PRO A 125 -24.04 -4.33 4.29
CA PRO A 125 -24.70 -3.88 3.08
C PRO A 125 -25.74 -2.81 3.42
N ARG A 126 -25.72 -1.71 2.66
CA ARG A 126 -26.68 -0.59 2.79
C ARG A 126 -28.09 -1.16 2.60
N GLN A 127 -28.95 -1.04 3.61
CA GLN A 127 -30.39 -1.26 3.40
C GLN A 127 -30.87 -0.07 2.56
N THR A 128 -31.20 -0.29 1.29
CA THR A 128 -31.67 0.75 0.38
C THR A 128 -33.08 1.19 0.78
N GLY A 129 -33.17 2.25 1.58
CA GLY A 129 -34.40 2.96 1.90
C GLY A 129 -34.39 4.38 1.34
N GLY A 130 -35.09 4.59 0.23
CA GLY A 130 -35.87 5.81 -0.06
C GLY A 130 -35.21 7.14 -0.47
N ALA A 131 -34.00 7.52 -0.04
CA ALA A 131 -33.56 8.91 -0.23
C ALA A 131 -32.05 9.05 -0.54
N ASP A 132 -31.65 8.88 -1.81
CA ASP A 132 -30.24 9.04 -2.20
C ASP A 132 -30.08 9.38 -3.70
N GLY A 133 -30.54 10.56 -4.11
CA GLY A 133 -30.24 11.11 -5.44
C GLY A 133 -28.83 11.70 -5.54
N ALA A 134 -28.38 12.40 -4.49
CA ALA A 134 -27.14 13.18 -4.50
C ALA A 134 -25.87 12.34 -4.32
N HIS A 135 -25.92 11.24 -3.57
CA HIS A 135 -24.74 10.39 -3.32
C HIS A 135 -24.37 9.47 -4.49
N ARG A 136 -25.31 9.16 -5.39
CA ARG A 136 -25.05 8.32 -6.58
C ARG A 136 -24.10 9.00 -7.56
N THR A 137 -24.13 10.33 -7.63
CA THR A 137 -23.27 11.12 -8.53
C THR A 137 -21.81 11.12 -8.05
N ALA A 138 -21.58 11.24 -6.74
CA ALA A 138 -20.24 11.23 -6.16
C ALA A 138 -19.53 9.87 -6.30
N CYS A 139 -20.27 8.76 -6.11
CA CYS A 139 -19.70 7.42 -6.23
C CYS A 139 -19.38 7.03 -7.69
N ARG A 140 -20.14 7.55 -8.68
CA ARG A 140 -19.81 7.36 -10.11
C ARG A 140 -18.59 8.17 -10.54
N ALA A 141 -18.43 9.39 -10.02
CA ALA A 141 -17.28 10.23 -10.32
C ALA A 141 -15.96 9.70 -9.73
N ALA A 142 -16.02 8.87 -8.68
CA ALA A 142 -14.84 8.24 -8.09
C ALA A 142 -14.42 6.91 -8.76
N CYS A 143 -15.27 6.32 -9.60
CA CYS A 143 -15.01 5.06 -10.32
C CYS A 143 -14.66 5.25 -11.80
N GLN A 144 -14.59 6.49 -12.28
CA GLN A 144 -14.09 6.87 -13.61
C GLN A 144 -12.73 7.57 -13.46
#